data_AF-A0A354GQN1-F1
#
_entry.id   AF-A0A354GQN1-F1
#
_cell.length_a   1.000
_cell.length_b   1.000
_cell.length_c   1.000
_cell.angle_alpha   90.00
_cell.angle_beta   90.00
_cell.angle_gamma   90.00
#
_symmetry.space_group_name_H-M   'P 1'
#
loop_
_entity.id
_entity.type
_entity.pdbx_description
1 polymer ?
#
loop_
_entity_poly.entity_id
_entity_poly.type
_entity_poly.pdbx_seq_one_letter_code
_entity_poly.pdbx_strand_id
1 'polypeptide(L)'
;MEGNPPTPPSWVHKRDGRQEPFDADKISRALFAASESLKRPDAFLARELTDGVVHFLMEETDGATPTTIQIAELVVKVVRELGQPALAATFAEYGARRDRGKPSPAAVSADKEVVLRFAAGAPLEKVLAACVHSYTLQTVFARDLAAAQGDGLLTLTGLEAPYELLGCVLGPPIASVAEDGVFAALEKARGFAGGLVVLDGPEHLLAHSAKAENEKVREFSRELALGLRLTGMRAVVNLNCAAPPSWAGDLAEGPLFAGQIDSPAPGKLASLADELTRELLRPKAFGDRVRIDWHLSERDFAPGAAQRLTAMAEFALDKAAVCFVFDRPRRPVWLAEGVDRQYPAVLLTVGVHLPRLAEQPGVDGDATRFLKKLGSLARLALSAAVQKREFLRRQQGGRPPVTSGFLLDRARLVVAPVGLDAVVTAFTGGGLCSGKESLDFGKQIVQTLRDVLRQDGGACRLGTCLDGPDDFRLGDGTPTIGQAAGLTGWDATAPPKHQLRAASALHAIAEGGTAALILPEGARPTAETVADYLRSAWKQTDLNRIRLLRGGGTPQ
;
A
#
# COMPACT_ATOMS: atom_id res chain seq x y z
N MET A 1 -8.52 -28.17 26.45
CA MET A 1 -7.82 -28.25 25.15
C MET A 1 -8.56 -27.30 24.22
N GLU A 2 -8.09 -26.06 24.11
CA GLU A 2 -8.60 -25.15 23.08
C GLU A 2 -8.12 -25.70 21.74
N GLY A 3 -9.06 -26.24 20.95
CA GLY A 3 -8.78 -26.69 19.59
C GLY A 3 -8.33 -25.49 18.77
N ASN A 4 -7.28 -25.67 17.97
CA ASN A 4 -6.85 -24.67 17.01
C ASN A 4 -8.07 -24.28 16.16
N PRO A 5 -8.34 -22.98 15.91
CA PRO A 5 -9.46 -22.60 15.06
C PRO A 5 -9.31 -23.32 13.72
N PRO A 6 -10.42 -23.81 13.13
CA PRO A 6 -10.34 -24.53 11.87
C PRO A 6 -9.64 -23.63 10.84
N THR A 7 -8.74 -24.20 10.05
CA THR A 7 -8.05 -23.49 8.96
C THR A 7 -8.46 -24.10 7.63
N PRO A 8 -8.50 -23.31 6.53
CA PRO A 8 -8.74 -23.87 5.21
C PRO A 8 -7.70 -24.95 4.89
N PRO A 9 -8.06 -25.95 4.05
CA PRO A 9 -7.14 -27.01 3.69
C PRO A 9 -5.93 -26.43 2.96
N SER A 10 -4.73 -26.91 3.28
CA SER A 10 -3.50 -26.46 2.61
C SER A 10 -3.37 -27.00 1.18
N TRP A 11 -4.01 -28.13 0.90
CA TRP A 11 -3.86 -28.90 -0.33
C TRP A 11 -5.21 -29.37 -0.87
N VAL A 12 -5.24 -29.71 -2.16
CA VAL A 12 -6.37 -30.35 -2.82
C VAL A 12 -5.87 -31.46 -3.75
N HIS A 13 -6.58 -32.58 -3.78
CA HIS A 13 -6.34 -33.66 -4.74
C HIS A 13 -7.10 -33.40 -6.06
N LYS A 14 -6.35 -33.32 -7.16
CA LYS A 14 -6.90 -33.37 -8.51
C LYS A 14 -7.44 -34.76 -8.84
N ARG A 15 -8.25 -34.84 -9.90
CA ARG A 15 -8.84 -36.10 -10.36
C ARG A 15 -7.83 -37.14 -10.85
N ASP A 16 -6.67 -36.68 -11.31
CA ASP A 16 -5.54 -37.53 -11.72
C ASP A 16 -4.70 -37.99 -10.51
N GLY A 17 -5.14 -37.73 -9.28
CA GLY A 17 -4.42 -38.05 -8.05
C GLY A 17 -3.34 -37.03 -7.67
N ARG A 18 -3.06 -36.04 -8.53
CA ARG A 18 -2.03 -35.03 -8.25
C ARG A 18 -2.47 -34.09 -7.14
N GLN A 19 -1.57 -33.79 -6.21
CA GLN A 19 -1.80 -32.82 -5.15
C GLN A 19 -1.35 -31.42 -5.59
N GLU A 20 -2.17 -30.40 -5.36
CA GLU A 20 -1.81 -28.98 -5.58
C GLU A 20 -2.21 -28.11 -4.39
N PRO A 21 -1.57 -26.94 -4.18
CA PRO A 21 -2.00 -26.02 -3.13
C PRO A 21 -3.45 -25.59 -3.33
N PHE A 22 -4.21 -25.54 -2.23
CA PHE A 22 -5.56 -25.00 -2.25
C PHE A 22 -5.53 -23.50 -2.58
N ASP A 23 -6.47 -23.06 -3.40
CA ASP A 23 -6.55 -21.67 -3.86
C ASP A 23 -8.04 -21.28 -3.99
N ALA A 24 -8.53 -20.52 -3.00
CA ALA A 24 -9.90 -20.03 -2.98
C ALA A 24 -10.22 -19.12 -4.19
N ASP A 25 -9.22 -18.44 -4.77
CA ASP A 25 -9.44 -17.57 -5.92
C ASP A 25 -9.78 -18.36 -7.18
N LYS A 26 -9.47 -19.67 -7.24
CA LYS A 26 -9.99 -20.54 -8.32
C LYS A 26 -11.51 -20.70 -8.21
N ILE A 27 -12.06 -20.77 -7.00
CA ILE A 27 -13.51 -20.85 -6.77
C ILE A 27 -14.16 -19.51 -7.12
N SER A 28 -13.63 -18.39 -6.60
CA SER A 28 -14.12 -17.03 -6.89
C SER A 28 -14.18 -16.76 -8.38
N ARG A 29 -13.10 -17.03 -9.13
CA ARG A 29 -13.05 -16.83 -10.58
C ARG A 29 -14.01 -17.71 -11.35
N ALA A 30 -14.24 -18.95 -10.89
CA ALA A 30 -15.17 -19.86 -11.54
C ALA A 30 -16.63 -19.44 -11.28
N LEU A 31 -16.96 -18.97 -10.08
CA LEU A 31 -18.27 -18.38 -9.77
C LEU A 31 -18.51 -17.08 -10.55
N PHE A 32 -17.50 -16.22 -10.66
CA PHE A 32 -17.60 -15.02 -11.49
C PHE A 32 -17.81 -15.36 -12.97
N ALA A 33 -17.11 -16.36 -13.52
CA ALA A 33 -17.34 -16.80 -14.89
C ALA A 33 -18.76 -17.35 -15.13
N ALA A 34 -19.33 -18.01 -14.12
CA ALA A 34 -20.72 -18.45 -14.16
C ALA A 34 -21.70 -17.25 -14.11
N SER A 35 -21.42 -16.22 -13.31
CA SER A 35 -22.27 -15.01 -13.22
C SER A 35 -22.21 -14.17 -14.51
N GLU A 36 -21.05 -14.07 -15.16
CA GLU A 36 -20.91 -13.50 -16.51
C GLU A 36 -21.79 -14.21 -17.54
N SER A 37 -21.86 -15.54 -17.47
CA SER A 37 -22.65 -16.36 -18.40
C SER A 37 -24.15 -16.15 -18.22
N LEU A 38 -24.57 -15.77 -17.01
CA LEU A 38 -25.92 -15.32 -16.68
C LEU A 38 -26.17 -13.84 -17.04
N LYS A 39 -25.19 -13.16 -17.66
CA LYS A 39 -25.22 -11.72 -17.97
C LYS A 39 -25.42 -10.83 -16.74
N ARG A 40 -24.97 -11.29 -15.57
CA ARG A 40 -25.01 -10.58 -14.30
C ARG A 40 -23.63 -10.69 -13.63
N PRO A 41 -22.58 -10.10 -14.23
CA PRO A 41 -21.26 -10.13 -13.61
C PRO A 41 -21.31 -9.43 -12.27
N ASP A 42 -20.88 -10.14 -11.23
CA ASP A 42 -20.81 -9.62 -9.86
C ASP A 42 -19.59 -10.25 -9.18
N ALA A 43 -18.49 -9.51 -9.19
CA ALA A 43 -17.22 -9.96 -8.61
C ALA A 43 -17.28 -10.04 -7.09
N PHE A 44 -18.04 -9.16 -6.46
CA PHE A 44 -18.15 -9.11 -5.02
C PHE A 44 -18.97 -10.28 -4.48
N LEU A 45 -20.14 -10.54 -5.07
CA LEU A 45 -20.96 -11.71 -4.74
C LEU A 45 -20.19 -13.01 -4.96
N ALA A 46 -19.43 -13.14 -6.06
CA ALA A 46 -18.61 -14.32 -6.31
C ALA A 46 -17.58 -14.56 -5.18
N ARG A 47 -16.99 -13.48 -4.65
CA ARG A 47 -16.09 -13.57 -3.48
C ARG A 47 -16.83 -13.92 -2.20
N GLU A 48 -17.96 -13.29 -1.92
CA GLU A 48 -18.76 -13.56 -0.72
C GLU A 48 -19.21 -15.03 -0.66
N LEU A 49 -19.70 -15.55 -1.79
CA LEU A 49 -20.07 -16.96 -1.91
C LEU A 49 -18.86 -17.87 -1.72
N THR A 50 -17.69 -17.49 -2.24
CA THR A 50 -16.44 -18.24 -2.04
C THR A 50 -16.06 -18.31 -0.57
N ASP A 51 -16.14 -17.20 0.15
CA ASP A 51 -15.84 -17.16 1.58
C ASP A 51 -16.82 -18.05 2.38
N GLY A 52 -18.11 -18.07 1.99
CA GLY A 52 -19.10 -19.00 2.52
C GLY A 52 -18.73 -20.47 2.26
N VAL A 53 -18.33 -20.81 1.03
CA VAL A 53 -17.87 -22.16 0.67
C VAL A 53 -16.65 -22.58 1.48
N VAL A 54 -15.66 -21.68 1.62
CA VAL A 54 -14.44 -21.96 2.40
C VAL A 54 -14.78 -22.23 3.85
N HIS A 55 -15.71 -21.45 4.44
CA HIS A 55 -16.17 -21.68 5.80
C HIS A 55 -16.76 -23.09 5.99
N PHE A 56 -17.68 -23.53 5.12
CA PHE A 56 -18.23 -24.89 5.20
C PHE A 56 -17.20 -25.98 4.86
N LEU A 57 -16.26 -25.69 3.96
CA LEU A 57 -15.18 -26.63 3.63
C LEU A 57 -14.31 -26.93 4.86
N MET A 58 -14.05 -25.91 5.67
CA MET A 58 -13.29 -26.03 6.92
C MET A 58 -14.02 -26.90 7.95
N GLU A 59 -15.36 -26.84 7.99
CA GLU A 59 -16.18 -27.67 8.88
C GLU A 59 -16.29 -29.13 8.38
N GLU A 60 -16.46 -29.34 7.07
CA GLU A 60 -16.69 -30.68 6.50
C GLU A 60 -15.41 -31.51 6.31
N THR A 61 -14.23 -30.89 6.21
CA THR A 61 -12.99 -31.63 5.92
C THR A 61 -12.26 -32.16 7.16
N ASP A 62 -12.47 -31.59 8.35
CA ASP A 62 -11.80 -31.99 9.61
C ASP A 62 -10.29 -32.32 9.46
N GLY A 63 -9.57 -31.50 8.67
CA GLY A 63 -8.13 -31.68 8.38
C GLY A 63 -7.79 -32.66 7.24
N ALA A 64 -8.76 -33.35 6.65
CA ALA A 64 -8.56 -34.15 5.44
C ALA A 64 -8.28 -33.26 4.21
N THR A 65 -7.52 -33.78 3.25
CA THR A 65 -7.25 -33.08 1.98
C THR A 65 -8.38 -33.36 0.99
N PRO A 66 -9.28 -32.40 0.70
CA PRO A 66 -10.42 -32.63 -0.18
C PRO A 66 -9.99 -32.88 -1.62
N THR A 67 -10.84 -33.55 -2.38
CA THR A 67 -10.72 -33.66 -3.83
C THR A 67 -11.38 -32.48 -4.53
N THR A 68 -10.94 -32.17 -5.75
CA THR A 68 -11.59 -31.16 -6.60
C THR A 68 -13.07 -31.44 -6.88
N ILE A 69 -13.50 -32.71 -6.82
CA ILE A 69 -14.91 -33.11 -7.00
C ILE A 69 -15.72 -32.71 -5.76
N GLN A 70 -15.24 -33.08 -4.57
CA GLN A 70 -15.89 -32.71 -3.31
C GLN A 70 -16.03 -31.19 -3.16
N ILE A 71 -14.99 -30.43 -3.53
CA ILE A 71 -15.08 -28.96 -3.52
C ILE A 71 -16.17 -28.47 -4.49
N ALA A 72 -16.25 -29.02 -5.70
CA ALA A 72 -17.25 -28.59 -6.67
C ALA A 72 -18.69 -28.90 -6.21
N GLU A 73 -18.92 -30.06 -5.62
CA GLU A 73 -20.21 -30.45 -5.03
C GLU A 73 -20.59 -29.52 -3.88
N LEU A 74 -19.64 -29.22 -2.99
CA LEU A 74 -19.84 -28.29 -1.89
C LEU A 74 -20.15 -26.87 -2.40
N VAL A 75 -19.44 -26.39 -3.42
CA VAL A 75 -19.73 -25.09 -4.05
C VAL A 75 -21.18 -25.04 -4.53
N VAL A 76 -21.65 -26.05 -5.26
CA VAL A 76 -23.03 -26.11 -5.77
C VAL A 76 -24.04 -26.11 -4.62
N LYS A 77 -23.79 -26.91 -3.57
CA LYS A 77 -24.65 -27.00 -2.37
C LYS A 77 -24.77 -25.63 -1.68
N VAL A 78 -23.64 -25.05 -1.29
CA VAL A 78 -23.58 -23.79 -0.52
C VAL A 78 -24.14 -22.62 -1.33
N VAL A 79 -23.76 -22.48 -2.61
CA VAL A 79 -24.24 -21.37 -3.46
C VAL A 79 -25.75 -21.41 -3.64
N ARG A 80 -26.33 -22.61 -3.78
CA ARG A 80 -27.78 -22.80 -3.84
C ARG A 80 -28.46 -22.46 -2.51
N GLU A 81 -27.90 -22.93 -1.39
CA GLU A 81 -28.43 -22.68 -0.04
C GLU A 81 -28.36 -21.20 0.36
N LEU A 82 -27.34 -20.47 -0.14
CA LEU A 82 -27.22 -19.01 0.01
C LEU A 82 -28.10 -18.22 -0.96
N GLY A 83 -29.06 -18.86 -1.63
CA GLY A 83 -30.09 -18.19 -2.43
C GLY A 83 -29.70 -17.88 -3.87
N GLN A 84 -28.66 -18.54 -4.42
CA GLN A 84 -28.21 -18.35 -5.81
C GLN A 84 -28.36 -19.63 -6.67
N PRO A 85 -29.59 -20.21 -6.79
CA PRO A 85 -29.78 -21.49 -7.46
C PRO A 85 -29.43 -21.47 -8.95
N ALA A 86 -29.71 -20.36 -9.66
CA ALA A 86 -29.36 -20.20 -11.07
C ALA A 86 -27.83 -20.22 -11.27
N LEU A 87 -27.10 -19.53 -10.39
CA LEU A 87 -25.63 -19.51 -10.41
C LEU A 87 -25.04 -20.89 -10.12
N ALA A 88 -25.58 -21.59 -9.12
CA ALA A 88 -25.17 -22.95 -8.78
C ALA A 88 -25.37 -23.93 -9.95
N ALA A 89 -26.50 -23.83 -10.65
CA ALA A 89 -26.78 -24.65 -11.83
C ALA A 89 -25.78 -24.36 -12.97
N THR A 90 -25.55 -23.08 -13.30
CA THR A 90 -24.56 -22.69 -14.32
C THR A 90 -23.14 -23.14 -13.96
N PHE A 91 -22.74 -23.02 -12.69
CA PHE A 91 -21.43 -23.51 -12.22
C PHE A 91 -21.29 -25.03 -12.42
N ALA A 92 -22.32 -25.80 -12.06
CA ALA A 92 -22.31 -27.26 -12.24
C ALA A 92 -22.19 -27.67 -13.72
N GLU A 93 -22.89 -26.97 -14.62
CA GLU A 93 -22.78 -27.21 -16.07
C GLU A 93 -21.37 -26.98 -16.61
N TYR A 94 -20.66 -25.95 -16.14
CA TYR A 94 -19.27 -25.70 -16.51
C TYR A 94 -18.33 -26.84 -16.09
N GLY A 95 -18.55 -27.41 -14.91
CA GLY A 95 -17.86 -28.61 -14.44
C GLY A 95 -18.09 -29.79 -15.39
N ALA A 96 -19.36 -30.11 -15.68
CA ALA A 96 -19.73 -31.22 -16.55
C ALA A 96 -19.20 -31.08 -17.99
N ARG A 97 -19.10 -29.85 -18.52
CA ARG A 97 -18.52 -29.59 -19.86
C ARG A 97 -17.00 -29.80 -19.90
N ARG A 98 -16.27 -29.52 -18.82
CA ARG A 98 -14.84 -29.86 -18.70
C ARG A 98 -14.59 -31.37 -18.65
N ASP A 99 -15.58 -32.13 -18.18
CA ASP A 99 -15.48 -33.59 -18.00
C ASP A 99 -15.68 -34.37 -19.31
N ARG A 100 -16.43 -33.79 -20.26
CA ARG A 100 -16.79 -34.43 -21.54
C ARG A 100 -15.75 -34.26 -22.65
N GLY A 101 -14.64 -33.60 -22.40
CA GLY A 101 -13.55 -33.45 -23.38
C GLY A 101 -12.74 -32.18 -23.16
N LYS A 102 -11.44 -32.35 -22.89
CA LYS A 102 -10.45 -31.27 -22.88
C LYS A 102 -10.37 -30.66 -24.29
N PRO A 103 -10.49 -29.34 -24.48
CA PRO A 103 -9.43 -28.66 -25.18
C PRO A 103 -8.18 -28.82 -24.31
N SER A 104 -7.08 -29.27 -24.90
CA SER A 104 -5.73 -29.17 -24.32
C SER A 104 -5.54 -27.78 -23.68
N PRO A 105 -4.63 -27.57 -22.70
CA PRO A 105 -4.12 -26.23 -22.44
C PRO A 105 -3.30 -25.83 -23.68
N ALA A 106 -3.97 -25.59 -24.80
CA ALA A 106 -3.46 -24.75 -25.85
C ALA A 106 -3.05 -23.47 -25.13
N ALA A 107 -1.83 -23.03 -25.43
CA ALA A 107 -1.33 -21.71 -25.17
C ALA A 107 -2.49 -20.72 -25.04
N VAL A 108 -2.47 -19.89 -23.99
CA VAL A 108 -3.21 -18.64 -23.91
C VAL A 108 -3.43 -18.16 -25.35
N SER A 109 -4.68 -18.25 -25.85
CA SER A 109 -4.92 -18.08 -27.29
C SER A 109 -4.29 -16.75 -27.67
N ALA A 110 -3.28 -16.81 -28.53
CA ALA A 110 -2.54 -15.65 -28.99
C ALA A 110 -3.45 -14.61 -29.69
N ASP A 111 -4.72 -14.98 -29.95
CA ASP A 111 -5.71 -14.21 -30.68
C ASP A 111 -6.80 -13.54 -29.81
N LYS A 112 -6.60 -13.38 -28.50
CA LYS A 112 -7.50 -12.47 -27.75
C LYS A 112 -7.09 -11.03 -28.00
N GLU A 113 -7.68 -10.44 -29.04
CA GLU A 113 -7.53 -9.03 -29.36
C GLU A 113 -8.02 -8.16 -28.19
N VAL A 114 -7.16 -7.25 -27.74
CA VAL A 114 -7.54 -6.17 -26.82
C VAL A 114 -8.02 -5.00 -27.66
N VAL A 115 -9.34 -4.81 -27.74
CA VAL A 115 -9.93 -3.71 -28.52
C VAL A 115 -10.10 -2.49 -27.61
N LEU A 116 -9.41 -1.40 -27.95
CA LEU A 116 -9.55 -0.09 -27.31
C LEU A 116 -10.22 0.89 -28.25
N ARG A 117 -11.21 1.62 -27.74
CA ARG A 117 -11.92 2.66 -28.48
C ARG A 117 -11.61 4.01 -27.86
N PHE A 118 -11.22 4.96 -28.70
CA PHE A 118 -10.96 6.34 -28.32
C PHE A 118 -11.48 7.28 -29.40
N ALA A 119 -11.80 8.52 -29.03
CA ALA A 119 -12.21 9.53 -29.98
C ALA A 119 -11.04 9.94 -30.88
N ALA A 120 -11.29 10.24 -32.16
CA ALA A 120 -10.23 10.61 -33.12
C ALA A 120 -9.43 11.87 -32.69
N GLY A 121 -10.04 12.75 -31.89
CA GLY A 121 -9.38 13.93 -31.31
C GLY A 121 -8.81 13.73 -29.91
N ALA A 122 -8.79 12.51 -29.38
CA ALA A 122 -8.22 12.24 -28.07
C ALA A 122 -6.69 12.48 -28.09
N PRO A 123 -6.12 13.19 -27.10
CA PRO A 123 -4.68 13.37 -27.00
C PRO A 123 -3.96 12.02 -26.96
N LEU A 124 -2.88 11.87 -27.72
CA LEU A 124 -2.15 10.61 -27.85
C LEU A 124 -1.64 10.10 -26.49
N GLU A 125 -1.20 10.97 -25.59
CA GLU A 125 -0.78 10.56 -24.25
C GLU A 125 -1.90 9.87 -23.45
N LYS A 126 -3.15 10.33 -23.59
CA LYS A 126 -4.31 9.71 -22.93
C LYS A 126 -4.66 8.36 -23.55
N VAL A 127 -4.49 8.23 -24.87
CA VAL A 127 -4.68 6.96 -25.58
C VAL A 127 -3.64 5.94 -25.12
N LEU A 128 -2.37 6.30 -25.07
CA LEU A 128 -1.30 5.41 -24.61
C LEU A 128 -1.50 4.97 -23.16
N ALA A 129 -1.85 5.89 -22.25
CA ALA A 129 -2.18 5.54 -20.87
C ALA A 129 -3.35 4.55 -20.80
N ALA A 130 -4.46 4.83 -21.52
CA ALA A 130 -5.59 3.91 -21.58
C ALA A 130 -5.23 2.52 -22.14
N CYS A 131 -4.32 2.47 -23.12
CA CYS A 131 -3.80 1.21 -23.67
C CYS A 131 -3.04 0.39 -22.62
N VAL A 132 -2.12 1.01 -21.90
CA VAL A 132 -1.33 0.33 -20.88
C VAL A 132 -2.23 -0.10 -19.71
N HIS A 133 -3.11 0.77 -19.24
CA HIS A 133 -4.12 0.46 -18.23
C HIS A 133 -4.97 -0.77 -18.62
N SER A 134 -5.52 -0.78 -19.84
CA SER A 134 -6.34 -1.90 -20.33
C SER A 134 -5.53 -3.18 -20.53
N TYR A 135 -4.31 -3.08 -21.03
CA TYR A 135 -3.40 -4.21 -21.13
C TYR A 135 -3.18 -4.82 -19.74
N THR A 136 -2.85 -4.01 -18.73
CA THR A 136 -2.56 -4.49 -17.38
C THR A 136 -3.78 -5.17 -16.75
N LEU A 137 -4.98 -4.57 -16.84
CA LEU A 137 -6.20 -5.15 -16.31
C LEU A 137 -6.56 -6.51 -16.93
N GLN A 138 -6.22 -6.73 -18.20
CA GLN A 138 -6.59 -7.95 -18.91
C GLN A 138 -5.52 -9.05 -18.87
N THR A 139 -4.26 -8.67 -18.63
CA THR A 139 -3.12 -9.60 -18.68
C THR A 139 -2.52 -9.93 -17.31
N VAL A 140 -2.59 -9.00 -16.36
CA VAL A 140 -2.07 -9.19 -14.99
C VAL A 140 -3.15 -9.71 -14.07
N PHE A 141 -4.35 -9.15 -14.18
CA PHE A 141 -5.46 -9.44 -13.29
C PHE A 141 -6.53 -10.31 -13.95
N ALA A 142 -7.17 -11.15 -13.14
CA ALA A 142 -8.33 -11.91 -13.55
C ALA A 142 -9.56 -10.99 -13.70
N ARG A 143 -10.54 -11.47 -14.48
CA ARG A 143 -11.70 -10.67 -14.89
C ARG A 143 -12.60 -10.24 -13.72
N ASP A 144 -12.63 -11.01 -12.64
CA ASP A 144 -13.33 -10.66 -11.41
C ASP A 144 -12.70 -9.42 -10.74
N LEU A 145 -11.38 -9.33 -10.67
CA LEU A 145 -10.70 -8.15 -10.15
C LEU A 145 -10.86 -6.92 -11.06
N ALA A 146 -10.79 -7.12 -12.38
CA ALA A 146 -11.05 -6.05 -13.33
C ALA A 146 -12.49 -5.52 -13.21
N ALA A 147 -13.47 -6.41 -12.99
CA ALA A 147 -14.86 -6.03 -12.72
C ALA A 147 -15.00 -5.30 -11.37
N ALA A 148 -14.39 -5.80 -10.29
CA ALA A 148 -14.41 -5.12 -9.00
C ALA A 148 -13.80 -3.70 -9.05
N GLN A 149 -12.79 -3.48 -9.90
CA GLN A 149 -12.29 -2.14 -10.19
C GLN A 149 -13.30 -1.31 -11.00
N GLY A 150 -13.90 -1.89 -12.05
CA GLY A 150 -14.92 -1.23 -12.86
C GLY A 150 -16.15 -0.80 -12.06
N ASP A 151 -16.54 -1.58 -11.05
CA ASP A 151 -17.66 -1.31 -10.15
C ASP A 151 -17.31 -0.31 -9.04
N GLY A 152 -16.04 0.12 -8.96
CA GLY A 152 -15.55 1.08 -7.98
C GLY A 152 -15.45 0.52 -6.55
N LEU A 153 -15.48 -0.80 -6.38
CA LEU A 153 -15.23 -1.45 -5.09
C LEU A 153 -13.74 -1.44 -4.73
N LEU A 154 -12.89 -1.57 -5.75
CA LEU A 154 -11.44 -1.51 -5.64
C LEU A 154 -10.83 -0.43 -6.54
N THR A 155 -9.68 0.09 -6.15
CA THR A 155 -8.76 0.78 -7.07
C THR A 155 -7.43 0.06 -7.07
N LEU A 156 -7.07 -0.57 -8.19
CA LEU A 156 -5.75 -1.16 -8.39
C LEU A 156 -4.81 -0.06 -8.90
N THR A 157 -3.72 0.20 -8.17
CA THR A 157 -2.70 1.16 -8.60
C THR A 157 -1.60 0.50 -9.43
N GLY A 158 -0.74 1.30 -10.06
CA GLY A 158 0.40 0.79 -10.84
C GLY A 158 -0.01 0.15 -12.18
N LEU A 159 -1.21 0.47 -12.68
CA LEU A 159 -1.72 -0.07 -13.94
C LEU A 159 -0.93 0.41 -15.16
N GLU A 160 -0.23 1.54 -15.03
CA GLU A 160 0.68 2.07 -16.06
C GLU A 160 2.06 1.40 -16.07
N ALA A 161 2.32 0.53 -15.11
CA ALA A 161 3.62 -0.10 -14.89
C ALA A 161 3.46 -1.61 -14.59
N PRO A 162 2.93 -2.42 -15.55
CA PRO A 162 2.60 -3.83 -15.32
C PRO A 162 3.79 -4.69 -14.89
N TYR A 163 5.02 -4.33 -15.30
CA TYR A 163 6.23 -5.11 -15.06
C TYR A 163 7.06 -4.64 -13.86
N GLU A 164 6.57 -3.66 -13.13
CA GLU A 164 7.34 -2.98 -12.08
C GLU A 164 6.63 -3.13 -10.72
N LEU A 165 7.42 -3.05 -9.66
CA LEU A 165 6.96 -2.80 -8.29
C LEU A 165 6.47 -1.35 -8.21
N LEU A 166 5.53 -1.02 -7.31
CA LEU A 166 5.07 0.37 -7.18
C LEU A 166 6.21 1.30 -6.72
N GLY A 167 7.05 0.84 -5.80
CA GLY A 167 8.23 1.56 -5.33
C GLY A 167 9.13 0.72 -4.44
N CYS A 168 10.35 1.20 -4.22
CA CYS A 168 11.31 0.52 -3.36
C CYS A 168 12.31 1.48 -2.71
N VAL A 169 12.93 1.03 -1.63
CA VAL A 169 14.16 1.64 -1.11
C VAL A 169 15.26 1.47 -2.17
N LEU A 170 15.95 2.56 -2.45
CA LEU A 170 17.19 2.55 -3.22
C LEU A 170 18.26 1.94 -2.31
N GLY A 171 18.25 0.60 -2.28
CA GLY A 171 18.93 -0.20 -1.28
C GLY A 171 20.45 -0.32 -1.46
N PRO A 172 21.14 -0.85 -0.45
CA PRO A 172 22.58 -1.06 -0.51
C PRO A 172 23.01 -2.09 -1.59
N PRO A 173 24.24 -1.98 -2.13
CA PRO A 173 25.28 -1.11 -1.63
C PRO A 173 25.06 0.31 -2.12
N ILE A 174 24.79 1.22 -1.19
CA ILE A 174 25.08 2.62 -1.39
C ILE A 174 26.61 2.79 -1.50
N ALA A 175 27.42 1.76 -1.23
CA ALA A 175 28.79 1.70 -1.73
C ALA A 175 28.87 1.74 -3.27
N SER A 176 27.92 1.16 -4.02
CA SER A 176 27.84 1.40 -5.48
C SER A 176 27.21 2.76 -5.82
N VAL A 177 26.43 3.38 -4.94
CA VAL A 177 26.05 4.81 -5.09
C VAL A 177 27.25 5.72 -4.80
N ALA A 178 28.16 5.31 -3.93
CA ALA A 178 29.41 6.02 -3.66
C ALA A 178 30.41 5.84 -4.82
N GLU A 179 30.39 4.70 -5.52
CA GLU A 179 31.24 4.40 -6.68
C GLU A 179 30.65 4.88 -8.02
N ASP A 180 29.35 4.66 -8.28
CA ASP A 180 28.64 4.96 -9.54
C ASP A 180 27.70 6.19 -9.47
N GLY A 181 27.47 6.77 -8.29
CA GLY A 181 26.60 7.93 -8.07
C GLY A 181 25.11 7.59 -7.85
N VAL A 182 24.33 8.57 -7.35
CA VAL A 182 22.87 8.37 -7.13
C VAL A 182 22.12 8.28 -8.45
N PHE A 183 22.64 8.94 -9.49
CA PHE A 183 22.09 8.89 -10.83
C PHE A 183 22.04 7.46 -11.41
N ALA A 184 23.16 6.74 -11.38
CA ALA A 184 23.24 5.38 -11.90
C ALA A 184 22.32 4.42 -11.14
N ALA A 185 22.19 4.61 -9.82
CA ALA A 185 21.27 3.82 -9.01
C ALA A 185 19.80 4.10 -9.36
N LEU A 186 19.43 5.34 -9.68
CA LEU A 186 18.09 5.68 -10.16
C LEU A 186 17.80 5.07 -11.53
N GLU A 187 18.76 5.11 -12.46
CA GLU A 187 18.64 4.45 -13.76
C GLU A 187 18.39 2.95 -13.60
N LYS A 188 19.17 2.28 -12.74
CA LYS A 188 18.98 0.87 -12.42
C LYS A 188 17.61 0.60 -11.78
N ALA A 189 17.20 1.42 -10.81
CA ALA A 189 15.90 1.30 -10.14
C ALA A 189 14.72 1.45 -11.11
N ARG A 190 14.84 2.34 -12.11
CA ARG A 190 13.78 2.56 -13.09
C ARG A 190 13.44 1.30 -13.90
N GLY A 191 14.37 0.36 -14.05
CA GLY A 191 14.11 -0.92 -14.71
C GLY A 191 13.12 -1.84 -14.00
N PHE A 192 12.76 -1.54 -12.73
CA PHE A 192 11.87 -2.38 -11.93
C PHE A 192 10.95 -1.63 -10.94
N ALA A 193 11.12 -0.33 -10.73
CA ALA A 193 10.27 0.50 -9.86
C ALA A 193 9.38 1.46 -10.69
N GLY A 194 8.09 1.47 -10.34
CA GLY A 194 6.95 2.06 -11.05
C GLY A 194 6.84 3.58 -11.03
N GLY A 195 7.73 4.25 -10.29
CA GLY A 195 7.72 5.70 -10.18
C GLY A 195 8.14 6.24 -8.83
N LEU A 196 8.33 5.40 -7.80
CA LEU A 196 8.73 5.83 -6.47
C LEU A 196 10.03 5.14 -6.03
N VAL A 197 11.00 5.94 -5.57
CA VAL A 197 12.19 5.47 -4.87
C VAL A 197 12.29 6.08 -3.48
N VAL A 198 12.85 5.33 -2.53
CA VAL A 198 12.98 5.77 -1.14
C VAL A 198 14.46 5.76 -0.77
N LEU A 199 14.97 6.89 -0.26
CA LEU A 199 16.34 7.03 0.22
C LEU A 199 16.30 7.01 1.75
N ASP A 200 17.02 6.07 2.37
CA ASP A 200 17.10 5.90 3.83
C ASP A 200 18.39 6.55 4.35
N GLY A 201 18.32 7.78 4.86
CA GLY A 201 19.42 8.46 5.54
C GLY A 201 20.64 8.79 4.66
N PRO A 202 20.50 9.50 3.51
CA PRO A 202 21.64 9.88 2.68
C PRO A 202 22.69 10.75 3.40
N GLU A 203 22.35 11.42 4.50
CA GLU A 203 23.33 12.11 5.35
C GLU A 203 24.42 11.17 5.88
N HIS A 204 24.09 9.89 6.09
CA HIS A 204 25.08 8.87 6.49
C HIS A 204 26.04 8.55 5.35
N LEU A 205 25.58 8.54 4.10
CA LEU A 205 26.45 8.38 2.93
C LEU A 205 27.40 9.57 2.80
N LEU A 206 26.84 10.78 2.87
CA LEU A 206 27.63 12.01 2.72
C LEU A 206 28.61 12.23 3.88
N ALA A 207 28.33 11.69 5.07
CA ALA A 207 29.22 11.80 6.21
C ALA A 207 30.58 11.12 5.99
N HIS A 208 30.64 10.09 5.14
CA HIS A 208 31.87 9.34 4.81
C HIS A 208 32.62 9.91 3.60
N SER A 209 32.04 10.87 2.87
CA SER A 209 32.71 11.52 1.75
C SER A 209 33.80 12.50 2.20
N ALA A 210 34.95 12.45 1.54
CA ALA A 210 36.11 13.32 1.74
C ALA A 210 35.91 14.77 1.23
N LYS A 211 34.85 15.02 0.45
CA LYS A 211 34.54 16.36 -0.08
C LYS A 211 34.03 17.31 1.02
N ALA A 212 34.18 18.60 0.78
CA ALA A 212 33.60 19.65 1.62
C ALA A 212 32.07 19.52 1.68
N GLU A 213 31.46 19.82 2.84
CA GLU A 213 30.03 19.62 3.13
C GLU A 213 29.11 20.18 2.05
N ASN A 214 29.24 21.47 1.79
CA ASN A 214 28.46 22.16 0.77
C ASN A 214 28.62 21.57 -0.64
N GLU A 215 29.82 21.08 -0.98
CA GLU A 215 30.10 20.54 -2.33
C GLU A 215 29.37 19.21 -2.53
N LYS A 216 29.50 18.27 -1.59
CA LYS A 216 28.87 16.95 -1.68
C LYS A 216 27.34 17.01 -1.60
N VAL A 217 26.77 17.90 -0.79
CA VAL A 217 25.30 18.06 -0.72
C VAL A 217 24.77 18.60 -2.06
N ARG A 218 25.45 19.58 -2.67
CA ARG A 218 25.05 20.15 -3.96
C ARG A 218 25.18 19.15 -5.10
N GLU A 219 26.27 18.40 -5.13
CA GLU A 219 26.49 17.34 -6.12
C GLU A 219 25.41 16.27 -6.03
N PHE A 220 25.18 15.72 -4.83
CA PHE A 220 24.12 14.75 -4.57
C PHE A 220 22.75 15.26 -5.02
N SER A 221 22.40 16.49 -4.62
CA SER A 221 21.11 17.09 -4.98
C SER A 221 20.97 17.28 -6.50
N ARG A 222 22.04 17.67 -7.18
CA ARG A 222 22.06 17.83 -8.64
C ARG A 222 21.88 16.48 -9.35
N GLU A 223 22.61 15.44 -8.93
CA GLU A 223 22.48 14.11 -9.50
C GLU A 223 21.08 13.53 -9.27
N LEU A 224 20.54 13.69 -8.06
CA LEU A 224 19.17 13.28 -7.74
C LEU A 224 18.16 13.99 -8.64
N ALA A 225 18.28 15.31 -8.81
CA ALA A 225 17.38 16.09 -9.67
C ALA A 225 17.44 15.62 -11.13
N LEU A 226 18.65 15.41 -11.65
CA LEU A 226 18.86 14.90 -13.02
C LEU A 226 18.28 13.50 -13.18
N GLY A 227 18.57 12.59 -12.25
CA GLY A 227 18.09 11.22 -12.27
C GLY A 227 16.58 11.13 -12.20
N LEU A 228 15.93 11.84 -11.28
CA LEU A 228 14.47 11.87 -11.17
C LEU A 228 13.80 12.45 -12.42
N ARG A 229 14.38 13.50 -13.01
CA ARG A 229 13.86 14.11 -14.24
C ARG A 229 13.97 13.16 -15.45
N LEU A 230 15.11 12.50 -15.62
CA LEU A 230 15.35 11.61 -16.77
C LEU A 230 14.61 10.28 -16.66
N THR A 231 14.46 9.75 -15.44
CA THR A 231 13.75 8.49 -15.20
C THR A 231 12.23 8.69 -15.07
N GLY A 232 11.78 9.91 -14.80
CA GLY A 232 10.37 10.21 -14.53
C GLY A 232 9.94 9.86 -13.09
N MET A 233 10.85 9.36 -12.24
CA MET A 233 10.53 8.94 -10.88
C MET A 233 10.35 10.12 -9.91
N ARG A 234 9.78 9.80 -8.74
CA ARG A 234 9.68 10.61 -7.53
C ARG A 234 10.50 9.95 -6.41
N ALA A 235 10.98 10.75 -5.46
CA ALA A 235 11.75 10.29 -4.33
C ALA A 235 11.14 10.71 -2.98
N VAL A 236 11.17 9.79 -2.03
CA VAL A 236 11.03 10.08 -0.60
C VAL A 236 12.42 10.03 0.02
N VAL A 237 12.87 11.13 0.61
CA VAL A 237 14.17 11.26 1.23
C VAL A 237 13.99 11.29 2.74
N ASN A 238 14.40 10.22 3.41
CA ASN A 238 14.31 10.09 4.86
C ASN A 238 15.54 10.71 5.50
N LEU A 239 15.33 11.75 6.30
CA LEU A 239 16.37 12.51 7.00
C LEU A 239 16.13 12.49 8.51
N ASN A 240 17.21 12.63 9.27
CA ASN A 240 17.20 12.73 10.73
C ASN A 240 16.72 11.45 11.44
N CYS A 241 16.85 10.28 10.80
CA CYS A 241 16.47 8.99 11.37
C CYS A 241 17.15 8.76 12.74
N ALA A 242 16.42 8.20 13.69
CA ALA A 242 16.94 7.94 15.04
C ALA A 242 18.02 6.85 15.03
N ALA A 243 17.80 5.80 14.24
CA ALA A 243 18.72 4.69 14.06
C ALA A 243 19.37 4.74 12.67
N PRO A 244 20.70 4.52 12.56
CA PRO A 244 21.37 4.49 11.26
C PRO A 244 20.80 3.37 10.38
N PRO A 245 20.78 3.55 9.04
CA PRO A 245 20.49 2.46 8.11
C PRO A 245 21.39 1.25 8.33
N SER A 246 20.94 0.05 7.97
CA SER A 246 21.71 -1.19 8.20
C SER A 246 23.06 -1.23 7.47
N TRP A 247 23.22 -0.42 6.42
CA TRP A 247 24.47 -0.28 5.67
C TRP A 247 25.40 0.80 6.24
N ALA A 248 24.89 1.66 7.13
CA ALA A 248 25.58 2.79 7.72
C ALA A 248 25.98 2.57 9.19
N GLY A 249 25.37 1.60 9.86
CA GLY A 249 25.72 1.24 11.23
C GLY A 249 27.01 0.43 11.29
N ASP A 250 27.64 0.43 12.47
CA ASP A 250 28.78 -0.45 12.76
C ASP A 250 28.37 -1.89 12.41
N LEU A 251 28.96 -2.45 11.35
CA LEU A 251 28.89 -3.89 11.10
C LEU A 251 29.35 -4.55 12.39
N ALA A 252 28.46 -5.32 13.03
CA ALA A 252 28.77 -6.01 14.28
C ALA A 252 30.14 -6.69 14.14
N GLU A 253 31.03 -6.46 15.12
CA GLU A 253 32.33 -7.12 15.24
C GLU A 253 32.13 -8.64 15.14
N GLY A 254 32.23 -9.15 13.91
CA GLY A 254 32.39 -10.55 13.61
C GLY A 254 33.88 -10.81 13.40
N PRO A 255 34.39 -12.01 13.71
CA PRO A 255 35.81 -12.36 13.56
C PRO A 255 36.33 -12.30 12.11
N LEU A 256 35.48 -11.92 11.14
CA LEU A 256 35.74 -11.86 9.71
C LEU A 256 35.77 -10.43 9.15
N PHE A 257 35.41 -9.40 9.92
CA PHE A 257 35.39 -7.99 9.45
C PHE A 257 36.38 -7.15 10.26
N ALA A 258 37.65 -7.21 9.86
CA ALA A 258 38.69 -6.33 10.37
C ALA A 258 38.59 -4.96 9.69
N GLY A 259 37.81 -4.05 10.26
CA GLY A 259 37.72 -2.65 9.84
C GLY A 259 36.65 -1.92 10.61
N GLN A 260 37.04 -1.09 11.59
CA GLN A 260 36.14 -0.15 12.23
C GLN A 260 35.73 0.91 11.19
N ILE A 261 34.46 0.92 10.79
CA ILE A 261 33.87 2.11 10.18
C ILE A 261 33.43 2.96 11.36
N ASP A 262 34.15 4.04 11.65
CA ASP A 262 33.77 4.95 12.74
C ASP A 262 32.42 5.60 12.42
N SER A 263 31.44 5.35 13.29
CA SER A 263 30.14 6.03 13.22
C SER A 263 30.33 7.56 13.22
N PRO A 264 29.76 8.30 12.23
CA PRO A 264 29.92 9.74 12.15
C PRO A 264 29.41 10.47 13.40
N ALA A 265 30.12 11.54 13.79
CA ALA A 265 29.70 12.37 14.92
C ALA A 265 28.25 12.88 14.73
N PRO A 266 27.37 12.78 15.75
CA PRO A 266 25.95 13.16 15.62
C PRO A 266 25.72 14.60 15.14
N GLY A 267 26.59 15.55 15.55
CA GLY A 267 26.51 16.93 15.09
C GLY A 267 26.77 17.11 13.58
N LYS A 268 27.65 16.28 13.00
CA LYS A 268 27.92 16.28 11.55
C LYS A 268 26.71 15.77 10.77
N LEU A 269 26.07 14.71 11.24
CA LEU A 269 24.85 14.17 10.61
C LEU A 269 23.70 15.19 10.68
N ALA A 270 23.53 15.86 11.81
CA ALA A 270 22.52 16.90 11.95
C ALA A 270 22.75 18.07 10.97
N SER A 271 23.99 18.54 10.84
CA SER A 271 24.38 19.58 9.87
C SER A 271 24.07 19.18 8.43
N LEU A 272 24.47 17.95 8.04
CA LEU A 272 24.21 17.41 6.71
C LEU A 272 22.72 17.29 6.40
N ALA A 273 21.91 16.81 7.34
CA ALA A 273 20.46 16.72 7.17
C ALA A 273 19.81 18.11 7.00
N ASP A 274 20.32 19.12 7.70
CA ASP A 274 19.85 20.51 7.56
C ASP A 274 20.24 21.12 6.21
N GLU A 275 21.47 20.88 5.74
CA GLU A 275 21.94 21.30 4.42
C GLU A 275 21.15 20.61 3.30
N LEU A 276 20.95 19.29 3.39
CA LEU A 276 20.13 18.52 2.46
C LEU A 276 18.70 19.07 2.40
N THR A 277 18.09 19.35 3.55
CA THR A 277 16.75 19.93 3.59
C THR A 277 16.68 21.25 2.86
N ARG A 278 17.63 22.16 3.12
CA ARG A 278 17.69 23.47 2.45
C ARG A 278 17.87 23.35 0.94
N GLU A 279 18.67 22.40 0.47
CA GLU A 279 18.93 22.17 -0.95
C GLU A 279 17.76 21.48 -1.67
N LEU A 280 17.18 20.44 -1.07
CA LEU A 280 16.09 19.66 -1.63
C LEU A 280 14.76 20.43 -1.68
N LEU A 281 14.52 21.31 -0.70
CA LEU A 281 13.33 22.17 -0.67
C LEU A 281 13.51 23.50 -1.39
N ARG A 282 14.62 23.71 -2.12
CA ARG A 282 14.78 24.93 -2.93
C ARG A 282 13.63 25.05 -3.94
N PRO A 283 13.01 26.24 -4.06
CA PRO A 283 11.93 26.46 -5.01
C PRO A 283 12.34 26.03 -6.43
N LYS A 284 11.45 25.28 -7.10
CA LYS A 284 11.62 24.79 -8.49
C LYS A 284 12.76 23.79 -8.72
N ALA A 285 13.56 23.41 -7.71
CA ALA A 285 14.65 22.45 -7.90
C ALA A 285 14.13 21.06 -8.26
N PHE A 286 13.04 20.62 -7.60
CA PHE A 286 12.46 19.29 -7.78
C PHE A 286 10.97 19.27 -8.14
N GLY A 287 10.30 20.42 -8.16
CA GLY A 287 8.83 20.48 -8.33
C GLY A 287 8.13 19.67 -7.24
N ASP A 288 7.31 18.70 -7.64
CA ASP A 288 6.58 17.73 -6.80
C ASP A 288 7.28 16.35 -6.72
N ARG A 289 8.49 16.22 -7.28
CA ARG A 289 9.20 14.94 -7.40
C ARG A 289 9.92 14.52 -6.13
N VAL A 290 10.19 15.42 -5.19
CA VAL A 290 10.88 15.08 -3.94
C VAL A 290 9.98 15.43 -2.76
N ARG A 291 9.85 14.46 -1.85
CA ARG A 291 9.33 14.64 -0.50
C ARG A 291 10.43 14.33 0.51
N ILE A 292 10.50 15.12 1.57
CA ILE A 292 11.32 14.84 2.74
C ILE A 292 10.43 14.21 3.81
N ASP A 293 10.83 13.03 4.26
CA ASP A 293 10.28 12.40 5.46
C ASP A 293 11.26 12.72 6.59
N TRP A 294 10.87 13.65 7.46
CA TRP A 294 11.68 14.14 8.56
C TRP A 294 11.37 13.33 9.82
N HIS A 295 12.34 12.55 10.26
CA HIS A 295 12.18 11.70 11.44
C HIS A 295 12.34 12.50 12.73
N LEU A 296 11.46 12.20 13.67
CA LEU A 296 11.37 12.80 15.00
C LEU A 296 11.47 11.69 16.04
N SER A 297 12.38 11.88 16.98
CA SER A 297 12.62 11.00 18.11
C SER A 297 12.69 11.81 19.40
N GLU A 298 12.99 11.17 20.53
CA GLU A 298 13.07 11.86 21.82
C GLU A 298 14.05 13.04 21.81
N ARG A 299 15.17 12.94 21.08
CA ARG A 299 16.20 13.99 21.00
C ARG A 299 15.68 15.30 20.38
N ASP A 300 14.71 15.18 19.47
CA ASP A 300 14.19 16.31 18.69
C ASP A 300 13.22 17.18 19.50
N PHE A 301 12.82 16.72 20.69
CA PHE A 301 11.97 17.46 21.62
C PHE A 301 12.72 18.01 22.83
N ALA A 302 14.05 17.85 22.88
CA ALA A 302 14.90 18.48 23.88
C ALA A 302 14.96 20.01 23.65
N PRO A 303 15.19 20.84 24.69
CA PRO A 303 15.25 22.30 24.55
C PRO A 303 16.23 22.78 23.48
N GLY A 304 17.40 22.13 23.34
CA GLY A 304 18.41 22.46 22.33
C GLY A 304 18.00 22.18 20.89
N ALA A 305 16.96 21.37 20.65
CA ALA A 305 16.45 21.04 19.32
C ALA A 305 15.24 21.90 18.89
N ALA A 306 14.72 22.76 19.79
CA ALA A 306 13.50 23.52 19.56
C ALA A 306 13.56 24.37 18.28
N GLN A 307 14.68 25.06 18.05
CA GLN A 307 14.86 25.91 16.86
C GLN A 307 14.78 25.09 15.55
N ARG A 308 15.36 23.89 15.54
CA ARG A 308 15.38 23.00 14.38
C ARG A 308 13.98 22.46 14.08
N LEU A 309 13.24 22.05 15.11
CA LEU A 309 11.85 21.59 14.97
C LEU A 309 10.94 22.72 14.46
N THR A 310 11.09 23.93 14.99
CA THR A 310 10.34 25.11 14.50
C THR A 310 10.66 25.41 13.03
N ALA A 311 11.93 25.33 12.62
CA ALA A 311 12.30 25.53 11.22
C ALA A 311 11.64 24.50 10.28
N MET A 312 11.60 23.23 10.68
CA MET A 312 10.89 22.18 9.91
C MET A 312 9.38 22.39 9.86
N ALA A 313 8.79 22.84 10.96
CA ALA A 313 7.38 23.21 11.01
C ALA A 313 7.06 24.37 10.06
N GLU A 314 7.95 25.36 9.94
CA GLU A 314 7.80 26.47 8.99
C GLU A 314 7.81 25.99 7.53
N PHE A 315 8.76 25.11 7.16
CA PHE A 315 8.76 24.50 5.83
C PHE A 315 7.43 23.79 5.51
N ALA A 316 6.92 23.00 6.46
CA ALA A 316 5.64 22.31 6.29
C ALA A 316 4.47 23.30 6.15
N LEU A 317 4.46 24.39 6.92
CA LEU A 317 3.44 25.43 6.82
C LEU A 317 3.49 26.19 5.49
N ASP A 318 4.68 26.36 4.90
CA ASP A 318 4.89 26.95 3.57
C ASP A 318 4.61 25.97 2.41
N LYS A 319 3.86 24.89 2.68
CA LYS A 319 3.46 23.86 1.70
C LYS A 319 4.65 23.11 1.08
N ALA A 320 5.83 23.13 1.70
CA ALA A 320 6.92 22.30 1.24
C ALA A 320 6.54 20.81 1.35
N ALA A 321 7.17 19.96 0.55
CA ALA A 321 6.94 18.53 0.56
C ALA A 321 7.59 17.85 1.78
N VAL A 322 7.15 18.20 3.00
CA VAL A 322 7.63 17.62 4.28
C VAL A 322 6.56 16.77 4.96
N CYS A 323 6.88 15.51 5.27
CA CYS A 323 6.11 14.64 6.16
C CYS A 323 6.91 14.43 7.45
N PHE A 324 6.24 14.40 8.61
CA PHE A 324 6.89 14.10 9.89
C PHE A 324 6.70 12.63 10.23
N VAL A 325 7.78 11.94 10.57
CA VAL A 325 7.79 10.51 10.94
C VAL A 325 8.21 10.37 12.39
N PHE A 326 7.56 9.52 13.17
CA PHE A 326 7.83 9.34 14.60
C PHE A 326 8.59 8.03 14.87
N ASP A 327 9.90 8.15 15.17
CA ASP A 327 10.82 7.03 15.38
C ASP A 327 10.83 6.52 16.82
N ARG A 328 9.97 5.55 17.13
CA ARG A 328 9.86 4.97 18.49
C ARG A 328 10.75 3.76 18.70
N PRO A 329 11.37 3.59 19.88
CA PRO A 329 12.09 2.38 20.21
C PRO A 329 11.23 1.13 20.00
N ARG A 330 11.82 0.08 19.42
CA ARG A 330 11.17 -1.22 19.14
C ARG A 330 9.97 -1.15 18.19
N ARG A 331 9.75 -0.04 17.49
CA ARG A 331 8.83 0.04 16.35
C ARG A 331 9.60 0.02 15.03
N PRO A 332 8.97 -0.39 13.92
CA PRO A 332 9.57 -0.26 12.60
C PRO A 332 9.94 1.19 12.30
N VAL A 333 11.09 1.38 11.65
CA VAL A 333 11.46 2.67 11.06
C VAL A 333 10.76 2.79 9.71
N TRP A 334 9.71 3.62 9.69
CA TRP A 334 8.89 3.90 8.52
C TRP A 334 9.64 4.79 7.53
N LEU A 335 9.78 4.37 6.27
CA LEU A 335 10.54 5.10 5.26
C LEU A 335 9.66 5.72 4.15
N ALA A 336 8.46 5.19 3.95
CA ALA A 336 7.41 5.75 3.13
C ALA A 336 6.09 5.00 3.41
N GLU A 337 5.04 5.38 2.69
CA GLU A 337 3.80 4.61 2.59
C GLU A 337 4.14 3.21 2.09
N GLY A 338 3.81 2.17 2.85
CA GLY A 338 4.14 0.84 2.37
C GLY A 338 5.60 0.40 2.56
N VAL A 339 6.48 1.24 3.12
CA VAL A 339 7.92 0.94 3.14
C VAL A 339 8.52 1.13 4.53
N ASP A 340 9.25 0.12 4.98
CA ASP A 340 10.11 0.17 6.17
C ASP A 340 11.37 -0.68 5.91
N ARG A 341 12.29 -0.72 6.88
CA ARG A 341 13.55 -1.47 6.72
C ARG A 341 13.36 -3.00 6.60
N GLN A 342 12.26 -3.56 7.09
CA GLN A 342 11.92 -4.97 6.94
C GLN A 342 11.26 -5.26 5.59
N TYR A 343 10.41 -4.36 5.10
CA TYR A 343 9.72 -4.43 3.83
C TYR A 343 10.14 -3.25 2.94
N PRO A 344 11.27 -3.37 2.21
CA PRO A 344 11.88 -2.27 1.46
C PRO A 344 11.21 -2.02 0.11
N ALA A 345 10.05 -2.61 -0.17
CA ALA A 345 9.35 -2.44 -1.44
C ALA A 345 7.83 -2.58 -1.29
N VAL A 346 7.11 -1.91 -2.19
CA VAL A 346 5.66 -2.03 -2.36
C VAL A 346 5.38 -2.71 -3.69
N LEU A 347 4.62 -3.79 -3.65
CA LEU A 347 4.19 -4.51 -4.84
C LEU A 347 3.12 -3.73 -5.60
N LEU A 348 2.03 -3.38 -4.90
CA LEU A 348 1.02 -2.42 -5.33
C LEU A 348 0.25 -1.88 -4.12
N THR A 349 -0.46 -0.78 -4.33
CA THR A 349 -1.48 -0.27 -3.42
C THR A 349 -2.86 -0.60 -3.96
N VAL A 350 -3.75 -1.13 -3.12
CA VAL A 350 -5.16 -1.35 -3.45
C VAL A 350 -6.04 -0.45 -2.59
N GLY A 351 -6.81 0.41 -3.24
CA GLY A 351 -7.89 1.15 -2.59
C GLY A 351 -9.08 0.25 -2.32
N VAL A 352 -9.58 0.25 -1.08
CA VAL A 352 -10.81 -0.45 -0.68
C VAL A 352 -11.88 0.60 -0.41
N HIS A 353 -12.87 0.71 -1.29
CA HIS A 353 -13.88 1.78 -1.25
C HIS A 353 -15.02 1.47 -0.29
N LEU A 354 -14.90 2.00 0.92
CA LEU A 354 -15.83 1.73 2.02
C LEU A 354 -17.24 2.27 1.77
N PRO A 355 -17.44 3.48 1.20
CA PRO A 355 -18.77 3.94 0.82
C PRO A 355 -19.44 3.03 -0.21
N ARG A 356 -18.69 2.56 -1.22
CA ARG A 356 -19.21 1.62 -2.23
C ARG A 356 -19.55 0.26 -1.67
N LEU A 357 -18.82 -0.20 -0.66
CA LEU A 357 -19.17 -1.40 0.08
C LEU A 357 -20.47 -1.22 0.87
N ALA A 358 -20.68 -0.06 1.50
CA ALA A 358 -21.89 0.22 2.28
C ALA A 358 -23.17 0.23 1.42
N GLU A 359 -23.04 0.53 0.12
CA GLU A 359 -24.11 0.47 -0.88
C GLU A 359 -24.42 -0.96 -1.36
N GLN A 360 -23.60 -1.96 -1.00
CA GLN A 360 -23.80 -3.33 -1.50
C GLN A 360 -25.06 -3.97 -0.91
N PRO A 361 -25.80 -4.77 -1.72
CA PRO A 361 -26.97 -5.50 -1.25
C PRO A 361 -26.69 -6.35 0.00
N GLY A 362 -27.60 -6.28 0.97
CA GLY A 362 -27.50 -7.03 2.23
C GLY A 362 -26.63 -6.36 3.30
N VAL A 363 -26.05 -5.18 3.06
CA VAL A 363 -25.54 -4.32 4.14
C VAL A 363 -26.71 -3.66 4.87
N ASP A 364 -27.62 -3.02 4.12
CA ASP A 364 -28.86 -2.41 4.61
C ASP A 364 -28.67 -1.47 5.82
N GLY A 365 -27.53 -0.76 5.89
CA GLY A 365 -27.17 0.10 7.03
C GLY A 365 -26.79 -0.63 8.31
N ASP A 366 -26.64 -1.96 8.28
CA ASP A 366 -26.21 -2.77 9.42
C ASP A 366 -24.67 -2.87 9.50
N ALA A 367 -24.12 -2.32 10.58
CA ALA A 367 -22.67 -2.28 10.83
C ALA A 367 -22.03 -3.68 10.92
N THR A 368 -22.74 -4.67 11.46
CA THR A 368 -22.24 -6.04 11.60
C THR A 368 -22.13 -6.72 10.23
N ARG A 369 -23.16 -6.55 9.39
CA ARG A 369 -23.15 -7.06 8.02
C ARG A 369 -22.09 -6.36 7.16
N PHE A 370 -21.93 -5.05 7.33
CA PHE A 370 -20.86 -4.28 6.68
C PHE A 370 -19.48 -4.86 7.03
N LEU A 371 -19.16 -5.04 8.31
CA LEU A 371 -17.87 -5.58 8.75
C LEU A 371 -17.63 -7.02 8.24
N LYS A 372 -18.67 -7.86 8.19
CA LYS A 372 -18.55 -9.20 7.61
C LYS A 372 -18.18 -9.15 6.12
N LYS A 373 -18.86 -8.30 5.35
CA LYS A 373 -18.63 -8.08 3.90
C LYS A 373 -17.27 -7.43 3.62
N LEU A 374 -16.79 -6.57 4.52
CA LEU A 374 -15.47 -5.93 4.43
C LEU A 374 -14.33 -6.95 4.36
N GLY A 375 -14.46 -8.07 5.07
CA GLY A 375 -13.49 -9.16 4.99
C GLY A 375 -13.36 -9.74 3.58
N SER A 376 -14.48 -9.94 2.88
CA SER A 376 -14.47 -10.41 1.49
C SER A 376 -13.79 -9.40 0.55
N LEU A 377 -14.06 -8.11 0.73
CA LEU A 377 -13.43 -7.07 -0.10
C LEU A 377 -11.91 -6.99 0.14
N ALA A 378 -11.45 -7.14 1.38
CA ALA A 378 -10.03 -7.23 1.71
C ALA A 378 -9.34 -8.45 1.06
N ARG A 379 -10.04 -9.59 0.96
CA ARG A 379 -9.50 -10.77 0.26
C ARG A 379 -9.41 -10.59 -1.25
N LEU A 380 -10.29 -9.81 -1.87
CA LEU A 380 -10.10 -9.41 -3.28
C LEU A 380 -8.84 -8.54 -3.45
N ALA A 381 -8.58 -7.61 -2.52
CA ALA A 381 -7.34 -6.83 -2.54
C ALA A 381 -6.09 -7.71 -2.41
N LEU A 382 -6.12 -8.74 -1.55
CA LEU A 382 -5.06 -9.75 -1.45
C LEU A 382 -4.88 -10.52 -2.75
N SER A 383 -5.97 -10.96 -3.38
CA SER A 383 -5.93 -11.67 -4.66
C SER A 383 -5.23 -10.85 -5.73
N ALA A 384 -5.49 -9.54 -5.81
CA ALA A 384 -4.80 -8.66 -6.75
C ALA A 384 -3.28 -8.67 -6.55
N ALA A 385 -2.81 -8.60 -5.30
CA ALA A 385 -1.39 -8.68 -5.00
C ALA A 385 -0.77 -10.03 -5.33
N VAL A 386 -1.44 -11.13 -5.01
CA VAL A 386 -0.97 -12.47 -5.37
C VAL A 386 -0.82 -12.60 -6.88
N GLN A 387 -1.82 -12.14 -7.65
CA GLN A 387 -1.80 -12.19 -9.11
C GLN A 387 -0.70 -11.31 -9.71
N LYS A 388 -0.52 -10.07 -9.22
CA LYS A 388 0.59 -9.19 -9.64
C LYS A 388 1.95 -9.83 -9.35
N ARG A 389 2.15 -10.41 -8.15
CA ARG A 389 3.43 -11.06 -7.80
C ARG A 389 3.72 -12.26 -8.70
N GLU A 390 2.71 -13.10 -8.94
CA GLU A 390 2.86 -14.26 -9.83
C GLU A 390 3.11 -13.85 -11.28
N PHE A 391 2.48 -12.77 -11.75
CA PHE A 391 2.77 -12.18 -13.05
C PHE A 391 4.24 -11.75 -13.15
N LEU A 392 4.73 -10.96 -12.18
CA LEU A 392 6.13 -10.54 -12.15
C LEU A 392 7.09 -11.74 -12.09
N ARG A 393 6.74 -12.81 -11.34
CA ARG A 393 7.52 -14.05 -11.29
C ARG A 393 7.63 -14.77 -12.64
N ARG A 394 6.54 -14.80 -13.43
CA ARG A 394 6.55 -15.47 -14.75
C ARG A 394 7.31 -14.71 -15.82
N GLN A 395 7.35 -13.38 -15.73
CA GLN A 395 8.04 -12.52 -16.71
C GLN A 395 9.56 -12.43 -16.48
N GLN A 396 10.11 -13.16 -15.50
CA GLN A 396 11.52 -13.14 -15.11
C GLN A 396 12.51 -13.60 -16.21
N GLY A 397 12.04 -14.30 -17.24
CA GLY A 397 12.87 -14.81 -18.34
C GLY A 397 13.59 -13.76 -19.21
N GLY A 398 13.50 -12.46 -18.89
CA GLY A 398 14.21 -11.39 -19.62
C GLY A 398 14.53 -10.10 -18.85
N ARG A 399 14.35 -10.02 -17.51
CA ARG A 399 14.55 -8.75 -16.74
C ARG A 399 15.26 -8.98 -15.39
N PRO A 400 16.57 -8.67 -15.27
CA PRO A 400 17.40 -9.12 -14.13
C PRO A 400 17.28 -8.50 -12.72
N PRO A 401 16.60 -7.37 -12.37
CA PRO A 401 16.77 -6.84 -11.01
C PRO A 401 15.67 -7.14 -9.99
N VAL A 402 14.43 -7.46 -10.40
CA VAL A 402 13.26 -7.54 -9.48
C VAL A 402 13.46 -8.60 -8.36
N THR A 403 14.28 -9.63 -8.61
CA THR A 403 14.59 -10.71 -7.67
C THR A 403 15.92 -10.54 -6.93
N SER A 404 16.73 -9.55 -7.29
CA SER A 404 17.99 -9.29 -6.58
C SER A 404 17.70 -8.97 -5.11
N GLY A 405 18.43 -9.61 -4.20
CA GLY A 405 18.25 -9.42 -2.76
C GLY A 405 16.86 -9.81 -2.20
N PHE A 406 16.11 -10.68 -2.88
CA PHE A 406 14.74 -11.08 -2.50
C PHE A 406 13.74 -9.90 -2.46
N LEU A 407 13.99 -8.84 -3.25
CA LEU A 407 13.17 -7.62 -3.23
C LEU A 407 11.69 -7.89 -3.50
N LEU A 408 11.36 -8.72 -4.50
CA LEU A 408 9.98 -9.13 -4.80
C LEU A 408 9.32 -9.94 -3.67
N ASP A 409 10.08 -10.79 -2.98
CA ASP A 409 9.55 -11.60 -1.88
C ASP A 409 9.33 -10.77 -0.61
N ARG A 410 10.10 -9.69 -0.45
CA ARG A 410 9.94 -8.68 0.61
C ARG A 410 9.07 -7.49 0.20
N ALA A 411 8.53 -7.49 -1.02
CA ALA A 411 7.58 -6.48 -1.46
C ALA A 411 6.21 -6.74 -0.83
N ARG A 412 5.59 -5.69 -0.28
CA ARG A 412 4.32 -5.81 0.42
C ARG A 412 3.15 -5.25 -0.37
N LEU A 413 1.95 -5.76 -0.08
CA LEU A 413 0.70 -5.13 -0.47
C LEU A 413 0.38 -4.01 0.54
N VAL A 414 0.05 -2.83 0.02
CA VAL A 414 -0.59 -1.78 0.79
C VAL A 414 -2.09 -1.79 0.51
N VAL A 415 -2.91 -1.87 1.55
CA VAL A 415 -4.35 -1.65 1.44
C VAL A 415 -4.71 -0.30 2.03
N ALA A 416 -5.31 0.54 1.20
CA ALA A 416 -5.75 1.87 1.56
C ALA A 416 -7.28 1.90 1.71
N PRO A 417 -7.82 2.06 2.94
CA PRO A 417 -9.24 2.31 3.10
C PRO A 417 -9.57 3.67 2.48
N VAL A 418 -10.58 3.71 1.61
CA VAL A 418 -11.05 4.93 0.95
C VAL A 418 -12.41 5.31 1.50
N GLY A 419 -12.58 6.58 1.86
CA GLY A 419 -13.83 7.11 2.40
C GLY A 419 -14.13 6.63 3.82
N LEU A 420 -13.11 6.39 4.64
CA LEU A 420 -13.28 5.90 6.02
C LEU A 420 -14.14 6.82 6.88
N ASP A 421 -13.89 8.13 6.83
CA ASP A 421 -14.66 9.09 7.63
C ASP A 421 -16.10 9.24 7.12
N ALA A 422 -16.30 9.13 5.79
CA ALA A 422 -17.61 9.15 5.17
C ALA A 422 -18.46 7.95 5.62
N VAL A 423 -17.89 6.74 5.59
CA VAL A 423 -18.64 5.54 6.01
C VAL A 423 -18.93 5.57 7.51
N VAL A 424 -17.98 6.02 8.34
CA VAL A 424 -18.23 6.18 9.78
C VAL A 424 -19.39 7.13 10.03
N THR A 425 -19.37 8.30 9.37
CA THR A 425 -20.46 9.28 9.45
C THR A 425 -21.81 8.69 9.02
N ALA A 426 -21.83 7.88 7.96
CA ALA A 426 -23.06 7.27 7.46
C ALA A 426 -23.70 6.28 8.44
N PHE A 427 -22.90 5.53 9.21
CA PHE A 427 -23.40 4.53 10.15
C PHE A 427 -23.67 5.09 11.55
N THR A 428 -22.93 6.10 12.01
CA THR A 428 -23.02 6.61 13.39
C THR A 428 -23.57 8.03 13.50
N GLY A 429 -23.77 8.73 12.37
CA GLY A 429 -24.24 10.12 12.34
C GLY A 429 -23.16 11.18 12.64
N GLY A 430 -21.90 10.78 12.88
CA GLY A 430 -20.79 11.70 13.09
C GLY A 430 -19.46 11.11 12.62
N GLY A 431 -18.50 11.96 12.25
CA GLY A 431 -17.19 11.53 11.77
C GLY A 431 -16.27 10.98 12.87
N LEU A 432 -15.10 10.51 12.47
CA LEU A 432 -14.03 9.96 13.31
C LEU A 432 -13.60 10.90 14.43
N CYS A 433 -13.75 12.22 14.23
CA CYS A 433 -13.38 13.24 15.21
C CYS A 433 -14.55 13.66 16.13
N SER A 434 -15.77 13.20 15.88
CA SER A 434 -16.99 13.72 16.50
C SER A 434 -17.34 13.09 17.85
N GLY A 435 -16.80 11.91 18.17
CA GLY A 435 -17.12 11.23 19.44
C GLY A 435 -16.55 9.82 19.56
N LYS A 436 -16.75 9.21 20.73
CA LYS A 436 -16.24 7.87 21.04
C LYS A 436 -16.86 6.78 20.17
N GLU A 437 -18.17 6.83 19.96
CA GLU A 437 -18.91 5.84 19.17
C GLU A 437 -18.43 5.77 17.71
N SER A 438 -18.35 6.92 17.03
CA SER A 438 -17.79 7.02 15.68
C SER A 438 -16.37 6.49 15.58
N LEU A 439 -15.52 6.86 16.56
CA LEU A 439 -14.14 6.39 16.59
C LEU A 439 -14.06 4.87 16.84
N ASP A 440 -14.89 4.32 17.72
CA ASP A 440 -14.93 2.89 18.01
C ASP A 440 -15.40 2.08 16.78
N PHE A 441 -16.36 2.59 16.00
CA PHE A 441 -16.73 1.96 14.73
C PHE A 441 -15.60 2.07 13.70
N GLY A 442 -14.96 3.23 13.54
CA GLY A 442 -13.78 3.40 12.68
C GLY A 442 -12.63 2.44 13.04
N LYS A 443 -12.40 2.23 14.34
CA LYS A 443 -11.44 1.24 14.85
C LYS A 443 -11.83 -0.18 14.46
N GLN A 444 -13.11 -0.55 14.55
CA GLN A 444 -13.58 -1.87 14.12
C GLN A 444 -13.33 -2.11 12.62
N ILE A 445 -13.57 -1.12 11.76
CA ILE A 445 -13.28 -1.22 10.32
C ILE A 445 -11.78 -1.50 10.07
N VAL A 446 -10.90 -0.70 10.68
CA VAL A 446 -9.44 -0.86 10.53
C VAL A 446 -8.97 -2.21 11.11
N GLN A 447 -9.53 -2.61 12.24
CA GLN A 447 -9.25 -3.89 12.89
C GLN A 447 -9.63 -5.06 12.00
N THR A 448 -10.84 -5.06 11.44
CA THR A 448 -11.31 -6.11 10.51
C THR A 448 -10.41 -6.22 9.28
N LEU A 449 -10.08 -5.09 8.65
CA LEU A 449 -9.16 -5.09 7.51
C LEU A 449 -7.80 -5.68 7.89
N ARG A 450 -7.21 -5.22 9.00
CA ARG A 450 -5.88 -5.66 9.44
C ARG A 450 -5.85 -7.15 9.73
N ASP A 451 -6.85 -7.66 10.45
CA ASP A 451 -6.89 -9.07 10.86
C ASP A 451 -6.98 -9.99 9.63
N VAL A 452 -7.84 -9.66 8.66
CA VAL A 452 -7.94 -10.39 7.40
C VAL A 452 -6.62 -10.33 6.62
N LEU A 453 -6.02 -9.15 6.49
CA LEU A 453 -4.76 -8.99 5.77
C LEU A 453 -3.59 -9.74 6.41
N ARG A 454 -3.57 -9.85 7.74
CA ARG A 454 -2.54 -10.61 8.47
C ARG A 454 -2.74 -12.11 8.32
N GLN A 455 -3.94 -12.58 8.59
CA GLN A 455 -4.26 -14.00 8.57
C GLN A 455 -4.10 -14.56 7.16
N ASP A 456 -4.77 -13.94 6.18
CA ASP A 456 -4.82 -14.47 4.82
C ASP A 456 -3.58 -14.08 4.01
N GLY A 457 -2.98 -12.91 4.29
CA GLY A 457 -1.67 -12.54 3.73
C GLY A 457 -0.56 -13.50 4.16
N GLY A 458 -0.57 -13.92 5.43
CA GLY A 458 0.34 -14.94 5.96
C GLY A 458 0.20 -16.29 5.23
N ALA A 459 -1.03 -16.74 4.97
CA ALA A 459 -1.30 -17.96 4.20
C ALA A 459 -0.72 -17.90 2.78
N CYS A 460 -0.73 -16.71 2.16
CA CYS A 460 -0.13 -16.47 0.84
C CYS A 460 1.37 -16.10 0.89
N ARG A 461 2.02 -16.10 2.07
CA ARG A 461 3.40 -15.61 2.28
C ARG A 461 3.63 -14.23 1.65
N LEU A 462 2.69 -13.32 1.87
CA LEU A 462 2.73 -11.96 1.33
C LEU A 462 2.75 -10.99 2.50
N GLY A 463 3.72 -10.07 2.53
CA GLY A 463 3.70 -8.95 3.46
C GLY A 463 2.53 -8.03 3.14
N THR A 464 1.78 -7.61 4.15
CA THR A 464 0.60 -6.76 4.00
C THR A 464 0.61 -5.67 5.06
N CYS A 465 0.04 -4.50 4.75
CA CYS A 465 -0.21 -3.47 5.73
C CYS A 465 -1.44 -2.63 5.38
N LEU A 466 -1.94 -1.89 6.36
CA LEU A 466 -2.86 -0.78 6.14
C LEU A 466 -2.06 0.53 6.13
N ASP A 467 -2.24 1.29 5.06
CA ASP A 467 -1.60 2.60 4.87
C ASP A 467 -2.37 3.39 3.81
N GLY A 468 -2.06 4.67 3.63
CA GLY A 468 -2.65 5.49 2.58
C GLY A 468 -1.59 6.27 1.81
N PRO A 469 -1.85 6.68 0.55
CA PRO A 469 -0.98 7.59 -0.19
C PRO A 469 -0.82 8.91 0.58
N ASP A 470 0.33 9.58 0.41
CA ASP A 470 0.71 10.77 1.18
C ASP A 470 -0.12 12.02 0.87
N ASP A 471 -0.65 12.08 -0.35
CA ASP A 471 -1.59 13.10 -0.81
C ASP A 471 -3.05 12.71 -0.56
N PHE A 472 -3.28 11.54 0.05
CA PHE A 472 -4.58 10.97 0.39
C PHE A 472 -5.47 10.67 -0.83
N ARG A 473 -4.86 10.46 -2.01
CA ARG A 473 -5.55 10.24 -3.29
C ARG A 473 -5.11 8.94 -3.96
N LEU A 474 -6.08 8.23 -4.54
CA LEU A 474 -5.82 7.10 -5.45
C LEU A 474 -6.27 7.38 -6.90
N GLY A 475 -6.83 8.57 -7.14
CA GLY A 475 -7.28 9.03 -8.45
C GLY A 475 -7.08 10.54 -8.58
N ASP A 476 -7.63 11.11 -9.64
CA ASP A 476 -7.43 12.52 -9.97
C ASP A 476 -8.24 13.48 -9.08
N GLY A 477 -7.73 14.69 -8.89
CA GLY A 477 -8.42 15.78 -8.20
C GLY A 477 -8.18 15.86 -6.69
N THR A 478 -8.84 16.82 -6.05
CA THR A 478 -8.75 16.99 -4.58
C THR A 478 -9.74 16.04 -3.90
N PRO A 479 -9.30 15.23 -2.91
CA PRO A 479 -10.13 14.22 -2.31
C PRO A 479 -11.23 14.87 -1.47
N THR A 480 -12.46 14.46 -1.74
CA THR A 480 -13.60 14.69 -0.85
C THR A 480 -13.57 13.68 0.32
N ILE A 481 -14.42 13.87 1.33
CA ILE A 481 -14.54 12.94 2.47
C ILE A 481 -14.80 11.48 2.03
N GLY A 482 -15.52 11.27 0.93
CA GLY A 482 -15.79 9.94 0.38
C GLY A 482 -14.65 9.35 -0.47
N GLN A 483 -13.65 10.16 -0.81
CA GLN A 483 -12.53 9.78 -1.70
C GLN A 483 -11.17 9.82 -1.00
N ALA A 484 -11.10 10.40 0.20
CA ALA A 484 -9.88 10.43 0.99
C ALA A 484 -9.42 9.00 1.31
N ALA A 485 -8.17 8.69 0.94
CA ALA A 485 -7.56 7.39 1.14
C ALA A 485 -6.60 7.41 2.32
N GLY A 486 -6.71 6.43 3.22
CA GLY A 486 -5.82 6.27 4.37
C GLY A 486 -6.52 6.31 5.73
N LEU A 487 -5.71 6.39 6.78
CA LEU A 487 -6.12 6.18 8.18
C LEU A 487 -6.30 7.51 8.91
N THR A 488 -7.13 8.40 8.37
CA THR A 488 -7.26 9.77 8.88
C THR A 488 -8.72 10.23 8.90
N GLY A 489 -9.05 11.08 9.88
CA GLY A 489 -10.29 11.85 9.85
C GLY A 489 -10.20 12.95 8.80
N TRP A 490 -11.27 13.19 8.07
CA TRP A 490 -11.31 14.15 6.96
C TRP A 490 -12.23 15.33 7.31
N ASP A 491 -11.97 15.94 8.45
CA ASP A 491 -12.75 17.05 9.01
C ASP A 491 -11.85 18.24 9.33
N ALA A 492 -11.88 19.26 8.47
CA ALA A 492 -11.15 20.50 8.66
C ALA A 492 -11.69 21.37 9.82
N THR A 493 -12.91 21.10 10.28
CA THR A 493 -13.55 21.85 11.37
C THR A 493 -13.18 21.29 12.74
N ALA A 494 -12.74 20.03 12.81
CA ALA A 494 -12.27 19.41 14.03
C ALA A 494 -10.97 20.07 14.53
N PRO A 495 -10.84 20.35 15.84
CA PRO A 495 -9.59 20.85 16.40
C PRO A 495 -8.41 19.92 16.10
N PRO A 496 -7.19 20.44 15.83
CA PRO A 496 -5.99 19.65 15.55
C PRO A 496 -5.77 18.48 16.52
N LYS A 497 -5.95 18.72 17.83
CA LYS A 497 -5.80 17.68 18.86
C LYS A 497 -6.79 16.52 18.70
N HIS A 498 -8.01 16.78 18.24
CA HIS A 498 -9.01 15.74 17.99
C HIS A 498 -8.67 14.93 16.74
N GLN A 499 -8.24 15.60 15.67
CA GLN A 499 -7.74 14.92 14.46
C GLN A 499 -6.58 13.97 14.79
N LEU A 500 -5.58 14.46 15.55
CA LEU A 500 -4.42 13.67 15.97
C LEU A 500 -4.82 12.48 16.87
N ARG A 501 -5.78 12.67 17.79
CA ARG A 501 -6.27 11.59 18.65
C ARG A 501 -7.01 10.51 17.84
N ALA A 502 -7.86 10.91 16.91
CA ALA A 502 -8.59 9.98 16.05
C ALA A 502 -7.61 9.16 15.20
N ALA A 503 -6.71 9.83 14.46
CA ALA A 503 -5.70 9.14 13.64
C ALA A 503 -4.77 8.26 14.48
N SER A 504 -4.40 8.67 15.69
CA SER A 504 -3.61 7.86 16.61
C SER A 504 -4.26 6.52 16.92
N ALA A 505 -5.57 6.51 17.19
CA ALA A 505 -6.27 5.29 17.53
C ALA A 505 -6.33 4.32 16.33
N LEU A 506 -6.45 4.85 15.11
CA LEU A 506 -6.40 4.05 13.89
C LEU A 506 -4.99 3.51 13.62
N HIS A 507 -3.96 4.36 13.76
CA HIS A 507 -2.56 3.98 13.58
C HIS A 507 -2.08 2.95 14.60
N ALA A 508 -2.56 3.02 15.85
CA ALA A 508 -2.27 2.01 16.88
C ALA A 508 -2.76 0.62 16.47
N ILE A 509 -3.93 0.54 15.82
CA ILE A 509 -4.49 -0.72 15.33
C ILE A 509 -3.75 -1.16 14.07
N ALA A 510 -3.64 -0.29 13.07
CA ALA A 510 -3.02 -0.59 11.79
C ALA A 510 -1.51 -0.87 11.87
N GLU A 511 -0.86 -0.39 12.93
CA GLU A 511 0.59 -0.40 13.15
C GLU A 511 1.38 0.39 12.09
N GLY A 512 0.69 1.22 11.32
CA GLY A 512 1.21 2.07 10.25
C GLY A 512 0.25 3.22 9.97
N GLY A 513 0.52 4.02 8.94
CA GLY A 513 -0.39 5.07 8.48
C GLY A 513 0.20 6.48 8.47
N THR A 514 -0.37 7.30 7.59
CA THR A 514 -0.12 8.74 7.51
C THR A 514 -1.40 9.48 7.91
N ALA A 515 -1.29 10.41 8.86
CA ALA A 515 -2.39 11.25 9.32
C ALA A 515 -2.38 12.57 8.57
N ALA A 516 -3.53 13.00 8.04
CA ALA A 516 -3.74 14.38 7.63
C ALA A 516 -3.99 15.24 8.87
N LEU A 517 -3.20 16.30 9.03
CA LEU A 517 -3.52 17.39 9.96
C LEU A 517 -4.04 18.56 9.12
N ILE A 518 -5.37 18.66 9.01
CA ILE A 518 -6.04 19.67 8.20
C ILE A 518 -6.16 20.94 9.03
N LEU A 519 -5.38 21.94 8.65
CA LEU A 519 -5.35 23.24 9.32
C LEU A 519 -6.51 24.12 8.83
N PRO A 520 -7.21 24.83 9.73
CA PRO A 520 -8.31 25.71 9.36
C PRO A 520 -7.83 26.88 8.49
N GLU A 521 -8.66 27.29 7.53
CA GLU A 521 -8.33 28.36 6.57
C GLU A 521 -8.17 29.75 7.22
N GLY A 522 -8.93 30.02 8.29
CA GLY A 522 -9.05 31.36 8.88
C GLY A 522 -7.87 31.84 9.73
N ALA A 523 -6.97 30.95 10.18
CA ALA A 523 -5.80 31.32 10.96
C ALA A 523 -4.66 30.32 10.75
N ARG A 524 -3.60 30.75 10.06
CA ARG A 524 -2.36 29.98 9.93
C ARG A 524 -1.72 29.86 11.34
N PRO A 525 -1.57 28.65 11.90
CA PRO A 525 -0.85 28.49 13.16
C PRO A 525 0.63 28.86 12.96
N THR A 526 1.28 29.32 14.03
CA THR A 526 2.73 29.57 14.00
C THR A 526 3.50 28.24 13.94
N ALA A 527 4.75 28.29 13.48
CA ALA A 527 5.63 27.12 13.50
C ALA A 527 5.84 26.55 14.91
N GLU A 528 5.90 27.39 15.94
CA GLU A 528 5.96 26.95 17.34
C GLU A 528 4.71 26.17 17.74
N THR A 529 3.54 26.64 17.30
CA THR A 529 2.27 25.94 17.56
C THR A 529 2.27 24.55 16.91
N VAL A 530 2.75 24.44 15.67
CA VAL A 530 2.89 23.16 14.98
C VAL A 530 3.92 22.26 15.67
N ALA A 531 5.07 22.81 16.09
CA ALA A 531 6.08 22.09 16.86
C ALA A 531 5.51 21.53 18.17
N ASP A 532 4.64 22.27 18.85
CA ASP A 532 3.92 21.81 20.03
C ASP A 532 2.90 20.70 19.72
N TYR A 533 2.22 20.76 18.58
CA TYR A 533 1.37 19.66 18.11
C TYR A 533 2.19 18.40 17.85
N LEU A 534 3.34 18.51 17.18
CA LEU A 534 4.26 17.39 16.94
C LEU A 534 4.80 16.81 18.25
N ARG A 535 5.15 17.67 19.23
CA ARG A 535 5.57 17.25 20.57
C ARG A 535 4.47 16.51 21.31
N SER A 536 3.24 17.00 21.24
CA SER A 536 2.07 16.34 21.85
C SER A 536 1.80 14.99 21.19
N ALA A 537 1.85 14.93 19.85
CA ALA A 537 1.72 13.70 19.08
C ALA A 537 2.79 12.67 19.49
N TRP A 538 4.05 13.08 19.55
CA TRP A 538 5.13 12.21 20.00
C TRP A 538 4.91 11.67 21.42
N LYS A 539 4.55 12.53 22.39
CA LYS A 539 4.45 12.12 23.80
C LYS A 539 3.19 11.33 24.15
N GLN A 540 2.07 11.58 23.48
CA GLN A 540 0.74 11.16 23.96
C GLN A 540 -0.02 10.26 23.00
N THR A 541 0.58 9.91 21.85
CA THR A 541 -0.13 9.20 20.77
C THR A 541 0.72 8.07 20.19
N ASP A 542 0.07 7.24 19.38
CA ASP A 542 0.66 6.15 18.59
C ASP A 542 0.81 6.50 17.11
N LEU A 543 0.78 7.80 16.78
CA LEU A 543 0.95 8.25 15.40
C LEU A 543 2.31 7.83 14.84
N ASN A 544 2.28 7.33 13.60
CA ASN A 544 3.47 6.97 12.83
C ASN A 544 3.95 8.14 11.96
N ARG A 545 3.06 8.70 11.13
CA ARG A 545 3.37 9.86 10.27
C ARG A 545 2.29 10.93 10.28
N ILE A 546 2.68 12.19 10.07
CA ILE A 546 1.79 13.35 9.94
C ILE A 546 2.16 14.16 8.69
N ARG A 547 1.13 14.49 7.90
CA ARG A 547 1.19 15.45 6.82
C ARG A 547 0.31 16.65 7.15
N LEU A 548 0.85 17.86 7.06
CA LEU A 548 0.06 19.08 7.20
C LEU A 548 -0.65 19.37 5.87
N LEU A 549 -1.96 19.58 5.95
CA LEU A 549 -2.79 20.05 4.84
C LEU A 549 -3.39 21.41 5.21
N ARG A 550 -3.54 22.32 4.25
CA ARG A 550 -4.38 23.51 4.45
C ARG A 550 -5.79 23.18 3.99
N GLY A 551 -6.81 23.53 4.78
CA GLY A 551 -8.18 23.59 4.30
C GLY A 551 -8.24 24.43 3.02
N GLY A 552 -9.02 23.98 2.04
CA GLY A 552 -9.17 24.68 0.76
C GLY A 552 -8.42 23.97 -0.36
N GLY A 553 -9.15 23.17 -1.13
CA GLY A 553 -8.65 22.48 -2.31
C GLY A 553 -8.13 23.45 -3.36
N THR A 554 -6.84 23.38 -3.64
CA THR A 554 -6.22 23.23 -4.98
C THR A 554 -4.71 23.38 -4.84
N PRO A 555 -3.89 22.41 -5.28
CA PRO A 555 -2.62 22.75 -5.91
C PRO A 555 -2.96 23.43 -7.25
N GLN A 556 -2.41 24.62 -7.49
CA GLN A 556 -2.36 25.17 -8.86
C GLN A 556 -1.40 24.35 -9.71
#